data_AF-A0A7W8FSI6-F1
#
_entry.id   AF-A0A7W8FSI6-F1
#
_cell.length_a   1.000
_cell.length_b   1.000
_cell.length_c   1.000
_cell.angle_alpha   90.00
_cell.angle_beta   90.00
_cell.angle_gamma   90.00
#
_symmetry.space_group_name_H-M   'P 1'
#
loop_
_entity.id
_entity.type
_entity.pdbx_description
1 polymer ?
#
loop_
_entity_poly.entity_id
_entity_poly.type
_entity_poly.pdbx_seq_one_letter_code
_entity_poly.pdbx_strand_id
1 'polypeptide(L)'
;MLRNTLDALAAGNVRIERVVLAGGAKSYGFSLGAFNAPAKETDPRLIAPIHYHQQEDILADWAAETGASWTVFRPHLVMGPSQNSPMNLVTSLATYAAMSRELGLPLRFPGTKVGWNSLQETTDAELFGRATLWALGEDKARNEIFNVSNGDVYRWRQLWNELAAFYDLPVAEPLAMSTVSEMSEKAPLWDSMVARYGLYPTPYEQIANWSFVDWMLNFGEETI
;
A
#
# COMPACT_ATOMS: atom_id res chain seq x y z
N MET A 1 17.05 -10.81 -4.01
CA MET A 1 17.26 -9.35 -3.96
C MET A 1 17.87 -8.93 -2.64
N LEU A 2 17.18 -9.02 -1.49
CA LEU A 2 17.72 -8.58 -0.19
C LEU A 2 19.12 -9.15 0.13
N ARG A 3 19.28 -10.48 0.07
CA ARG A 3 20.59 -11.13 0.27
C ARG A 3 21.68 -10.54 -0.62
N ASN A 4 21.44 -10.47 -1.93
CA ASN A 4 22.39 -9.89 -2.88
C ASN A 4 22.78 -8.44 -2.53
N THR A 5 21.82 -7.62 -2.07
CA THR A 5 22.10 -6.25 -1.63
C THR A 5 22.99 -6.23 -0.40
N LEU A 6 22.67 -7.03 0.61
CA LEU A 6 23.45 -7.12 1.84
C LEU A 6 24.87 -7.66 1.59
N ASP A 7 24.99 -8.71 0.78
CA ASP A 7 26.27 -9.31 0.39
C ASP A 7 27.14 -8.31 -0.40
N ALA A 8 26.54 -7.54 -1.31
CA ALA A 8 27.26 -6.52 -2.07
C ALA A 8 27.75 -5.37 -1.18
N LEU A 9 26.94 -4.93 -0.20
CA LEU A 9 27.35 -3.92 0.78
C LEU A 9 28.51 -4.42 1.65
N ALA A 10 28.45 -5.69 2.08
CA ALA A 10 29.51 -6.32 2.85
C ALA A 10 30.81 -6.43 2.03
N ALA A 11 30.72 -6.90 0.78
CA ALA A 11 31.87 -7.01 -0.13
C ALA A 11 32.49 -5.63 -0.47
N GLY A 12 31.69 -4.58 -0.47
CA GLY A 12 32.16 -3.20 -0.65
C GLY A 12 32.82 -2.59 0.59
N ASN A 13 32.95 -3.34 1.70
CA ASN A 13 33.41 -2.84 3.02
C ASN A 13 32.61 -1.62 3.51
N VAL A 14 31.33 -1.50 3.12
CA VAL A 14 30.47 -0.43 3.62
C VAL A 14 30.03 -0.81 5.03
N ARG A 15 30.43 -0.01 6.02
CA ARG A 15 29.98 -0.20 7.40
C ARG A 15 28.52 0.23 7.52
N ILE A 16 27.64 -0.75 7.64
CA ILE A 16 26.21 -0.53 7.90
C ILE A 16 25.95 -0.77 9.39
N GLU A 17 25.41 0.23 10.08
CA GLU A 17 25.10 0.11 11.51
C GLU A 17 23.67 -0.34 11.76
N ARG A 18 22.74 0.08 10.90
CA ARG A 18 21.31 -0.19 11.04
C ARG A 18 20.64 -0.40 9.69
N VAL A 19 19.70 -1.34 9.64
CA VAL A 19 18.85 -1.59 8.48
C VAL A 19 17.38 -1.56 8.89
N VAL A 20 16.55 -0.79 8.19
CA VAL A 20 15.10 -0.86 8.33
C VAL A 20 14.54 -1.64 7.14
N LEU A 21 13.81 -2.72 7.42
CA LEU A 21 13.18 -3.57 6.41
C LEU A 21 11.67 -3.28 6.34
N ALA A 22 11.21 -2.92 5.14
CA ALA A 22 9.79 -2.80 4.86
C ALA A 22 9.17 -4.19 4.59
N GLY A 23 8.41 -4.69 5.56
CA GLY A 23 7.53 -5.85 5.45
C GLY A 23 6.10 -5.43 5.08
N GLY A 24 5.11 -6.03 5.72
CA GLY A 24 3.71 -5.63 5.57
C GLY A 24 2.71 -6.55 6.27
N ALA A 25 1.44 -6.15 6.30
CA ALA A 25 0.35 -6.90 6.95
C ALA A 25 0.16 -8.33 6.40
N LYS A 26 0.74 -8.69 5.25
CA LYS A 26 0.74 -10.09 4.76
C LYS A 26 1.50 -11.02 5.70
N SER A 27 2.39 -10.50 6.56
CA SER A 27 3.00 -11.27 7.66
C SER A 27 1.96 -11.87 8.63
N TYR A 28 0.77 -11.27 8.69
CA TYR A 28 -0.36 -11.74 9.51
C TYR A 28 -1.42 -12.50 8.71
N GLY A 29 -1.27 -12.61 7.38
CA GLY A 29 -2.22 -13.30 6.52
C GLY A 29 -3.21 -12.41 5.78
N PHE A 30 -3.00 -11.09 5.74
CA PHE A 30 -3.86 -10.14 5.01
C PHE A 30 -4.20 -10.56 3.57
N SER A 31 -3.26 -11.16 2.84
CA SER A 31 -3.50 -11.65 1.47
C SER A 31 -4.27 -12.97 1.38
N LEU A 32 -4.50 -13.65 2.50
CA LEU A 32 -5.21 -14.93 2.60
C LEU A 32 -6.68 -14.77 3.04
N GLY A 33 -7.10 -13.55 3.40
CA GLY A 33 -8.43 -13.23 3.89
C GLY A 33 -8.40 -12.77 5.35
N ALA A 34 -9.35 -13.27 6.15
CA ALA A 34 -9.46 -12.90 7.56
C ALA A 34 -8.20 -13.30 8.35
N PHE A 35 -7.71 -12.38 9.18
CA PHE A 35 -6.60 -12.58 10.10
C PHE A 35 -7.00 -12.03 11.48
N ASN A 36 -6.13 -12.25 12.48
CA ASN A 36 -6.36 -11.70 13.82
C ASN A 36 -6.22 -10.17 13.78
N ALA A 37 -7.34 -9.46 13.72
CA ALA A 37 -7.42 -8.01 13.78
C ALA A 37 -7.88 -7.56 15.18
N PRO A 38 -7.19 -6.59 15.82
CA PRO A 38 -6.01 -5.88 15.33
C PRO A 38 -4.75 -6.75 15.46
N ALA A 39 -3.97 -6.86 14.39
CA ALA A 39 -2.77 -7.68 14.36
C ALA A 39 -1.71 -7.18 15.35
N LYS A 40 -1.01 -8.11 15.99
CA LYS A 40 0.10 -7.81 16.90
C LYS A 40 1.40 -8.36 16.36
N GLU A 41 2.48 -7.64 16.59
CA GLU A 41 3.83 -8.02 16.14
C GLU A 41 4.30 -9.34 16.77
N THR A 42 3.73 -9.67 17.93
CA THR A 42 3.90 -10.94 18.65
C THR A 42 3.11 -12.11 18.07
N ASP A 43 2.22 -11.87 17.10
CA ASP A 43 1.43 -12.94 16.49
C ASP A 43 2.36 -13.93 15.78
N PRO A 44 2.10 -15.25 15.90
CA PRO A 44 2.98 -16.26 15.35
C PRO A 44 3.00 -16.24 13.83
N ARG A 45 4.15 -16.61 13.25
CA ARG A 45 4.28 -16.78 11.80
C ARG A 45 3.31 -17.83 11.27
N LEU A 46 2.87 -17.63 10.04
CA LEU A 46 2.00 -18.56 9.33
C LEU A 46 2.80 -19.69 8.69
N ILE A 47 2.16 -20.85 8.50
CA ILE A 47 2.71 -21.93 7.66
C ILE A 47 2.77 -21.54 6.17
N ALA A 48 1.94 -20.55 5.78
CA ALA A 48 1.94 -20.03 4.43
C ALA A 48 3.31 -19.42 4.08
N PRO A 49 3.78 -19.56 2.82
CA PRO A 49 5.09 -19.07 2.41
C PRO A 49 5.09 -17.55 2.23
N ILE A 50 5.01 -16.81 3.33
CA ILE A 50 5.07 -15.34 3.32
C ILE A 50 6.54 -14.91 3.13
N HIS A 51 6.83 -14.31 1.98
CA HIS A 51 8.18 -13.86 1.61
C HIS A 51 8.80 -12.87 2.63
N TYR A 52 7.98 -12.11 3.37
CA TYR A 52 8.48 -11.24 4.44
C TYR A 52 9.22 -12.01 5.53
N HIS A 53 8.75 -13.19 5.94
CA HIS A 53 9.43 -13.99 6.97
C HIS A 53 10.82 -14.44 6.51
N GLN A 54 10.97 -14.81 5.23
CA GLN A 54 12.28 -15.14 4.66
C GLN A 54 13.22 -13.93 4.64
N GLN A 55 12.70 -12.73 4.38
CA GLN A 55 13.49 -11.50 4.41
C GLN A 55 13.91 -11.12 5.84
N GLU A 56 13.01 -11.28 6.81
CA GLU A 56 13.30 -11.11 8.25
C GLU A 56 14.44 -12.05 8.68
N ASP A 57 14.39 -13.33 8.30
CA ASP A 57 15.42 -14.31 8.65
C ASP A 57 16.78 -13.97 8.01
N ILE A 58 16.79 -13.65 6.71
CA ILE A 58 18.01 -13.24 6.01
C ILE A 58 18.66 -12.02 6.68
N LEU A 59 17.84 -11.04 7.09
CA LEU A 59 18.34 -9.82 7.72
C LEU A 59 18.86 -10.10 9.14
N ALA A 60 18.16 -10.92 9.91
CA ALA A 60 18.58 -11.32 11.26
C ALA A 60 19.92 -12.07 11.23
N ASP A 61 20.07 -13.03 10.32
CA ASP A 61 21.32 -13.79 10.14
C ASP A 61 22.49 -12.86 9.76
N TRP A 62 22.28 -12.02 8.75
CA TRP A 62 23.30 -11.06 8.30
C TRP A 62 23.68 -10.05 9.39
N ALA A 63 22.71 -9.59 10.17
CA ALA A 63 22.95 -8.68 11.30
C ALA A 63 23.76 -9.36 12.41
N ALA A 64 23.50 -10.63 12.69
CA ALA A 64 24.28 -11.41 13.67
C ALA A 64 25.75 -11.59 13.24
N GLU A 65 26.02 -11.73 11.94
CA GLU A 65 27.38 -11.85 11.40
C GLU A 65 28.14 -10.51 11.37
N THR A 66 27.44 -9.41 11.12
CA THR A 66 28.06 -8.08 10.90
C THR A 66 28.08 -7.18 12.14
N GLY A 67 27.26 -7.50 13.15
CA GLY A 67 27.04 -6.64 14.32
C GLY A 67 26.14 -5.43 14.03
N ALA A 68 25.53 -5.34 12.85
CA ALA A 68 24.48 -4.37 12.57
C ALA A 68 23.22 -4.69 13.39
N SER A 69 22.37 -3.69 13.63
CA SER A 69 21.01 -3.93 14.14
C SER A 69 19.98 -3.77 13.04
N TRP A 70 18.78 -4.30 13.24
CA TRP A 70 17.70 -4.18 12.27
C TRP A 70 16.40 -3.69 12.91
N THR A 71 15.48 -3.18 12.11
CA THR A 71 14.08 -2.94 12.50
C THR A 71 13.20 -3.38 11.35
N VAL A 72 12.11 -4.09 11.63
CA VAL A 72 11.13 -4.47 10.61
C VAL A 72 9.86 -3.66 10.80
N PHE A 73 9.38 -3.03 9.75
CA PHE A 73 8.07 -2.40 9.75
C PHE A 73 7.06 -3.22 8.97
N ARG A 74 5.88 -3.39 9.54
CA ARG A 74 4.74 -4.07 8.92
C ARG A 74 3.60 -3.07 8.74
N PRO A 75 3.66 -2.23 7.69
CA PRO A 75 2.55 -1.34 7.37
C PRO A 75 1.35 -2.13 6.86
N HIS A 76 0.16 -1.53 6.94
CA HIS A 76 -1.02 -2.02 6.24
C HIS A 76 -0.98 -1.55 4.77
N LEU A 77 -2.07 -1.00 4.26
CA LEU A 77 -2.08 -0.35 2.96
C LEU A 77 -1.32 0.98 3.02
N VAL A 78 -0.16 1.05 2.35
CA VAL A 78 0.59 2.31 2.22
C VAL A 78 -0.08 3.21 1.18
N MET A 79 -0.44 4.43 1.58
CA MET A 79 -1.02 5.46 0.72
C MET A 79 -0.03 6.61 0.54
N GLY A 80 0.29 6.93 -0.71
CA GLY A 80 1.12 8.08 -1.05
C GLY A 80 1.37 8.21 -2.55
N PRO A 81 1.97 9.34 -2.97
CA PRO A 81 2.31 9.56 -4.37
C PRO A 81 3.51 8.66 -4.74
N SER A 82 3.30 7.75 -5.70
CA SER A 82 4.38 6.94 -6.28
C SER A 82 4.02 6.57 -7.70
N GLN A 83 4.91 6.89 -8.64
CA GLN A 83 4.87 6.33 -9.98
C GLN A 83 5.47 4.91 -9.94
N ASN A 84 4.99 4.00 -10.80
CA ASN A 84 5.49 2.63 -10.95
C ASN A 84 5.35 1.72 -9.72
N SER A 85 4.67 2.16 -8.65
CA SER A 85 4.34 1.23 -7.56
C SER A 85 3.22 0.30 -8.03
N PRO A 86 3.44 -1.03 -8.03
CA PRO A 86 2.42 -1.98 -8.45
C PRO A 86 1.23 -2.03 -7.48
N MET A 87 1.34 -1.45 -6.29
CA MET A 87 0.31 -1.42 -5.26
C MET A 87 0.00 0.03 -4.83
N ASN A 88 -0.21 0.93 -5.80
CA ASN A 88 -0.63 2.30 -5.52
C ASN A 88 -2.14 2.49 -5.68
N LEU A 89 -2.85 2.57 -4.56
CA LEU A 89 -4.28 2.83 -4.58
C LEU A 89 -4.61 4.31 -4.79
N VAL A 90 -3.77 5.23 -4.30
CA VAL A 90 -4.02 6.69 -4.36
C VAL A 90 -4.10 7.16 -5.81
N THR A 91 -3.09 6.83 -6.63
CA THR A 91 -3.08 7.26 -8.04
C THR A 91 -4.18 6.58 -8.85
N SER A 92 -4.50 5.32 -8.54
CA SER A 92 -5.56 4.58 -9.22
C SER A 92 -6.95 5.19 -8.94
N LEU A 93 -7.25 5.53 -7.68
CA LEU A 93 -8.51 6.18 -7.31
C LEU A 93 -8.61 7.61 -7.84
N ALA A 94 -7.52 8.37 -7.78
CA ALA A 94 -7.44 9.70 -8.38
C ALA A 94 -7.69 9.66 -9.89
N THR A 95 -7.10 8.69 -10.59
CA THR A 95 -7.31 8.47 -12.04
C THR A 95 -8.77 8.12 -12.32
N TYR A 96 -9.36 7.20 -11.55
CA TYR A 96 -10.77 6.83 -11.68
C TYR A 96 -11.73 8.02 -11.49
N ALA A 97 -11.49 8.83 -10.46
CA ALA A 97 -12.30 10.03 -10.20
C ALA A 97 -12.11 11.10 -11.29
N ALA A 98 -10.86 11.38 -11.69
CA ALA A 98 -10.57 12.35 -12.74
C ALA A 98 -11.23 11.97 -14.08
N MET A 99 -11.20 10.69 -14.45
CA MET A 99 -11.84 10.20 -15.67
C MET A 99 -13.36 10.22 -15.57
N SER A 100 -13.93 9.93 -14.39
CA SER A 100 -15.38 10.08 -14.15
C SER A 100 -15.80 11.53 -14.35
N ARG A 101 -15.00 12.49 -13.86
CA ARG A 101 -15.22 13.93 -14.07
C ARG A 101 -15.14 14.31 -15.54
N GLU A 102 -14.10 13.87 -16.24
CA GLU A 102 -13.92 14.15 -17.68
C GLU A 102 -15.11 13.65 -18.51
N LEU A 103 -15.71 12.52 -18.12
CA LEU A 103 -16.88 11.95 -18.78
C LEU A 103 -18.22 12.54 -18.30
N GLY A 104 -18.22 13.45 -17.33
CA GLY A 104 -19.45 14.01 -16.74
C GLY A 104 -20.29 13.00 -15.96
N LEU A 105 -19.66 11.95 -15.42
CA LEU A 105 -20.31 10.88 -14.68
C LEU A 105 -20.24 11.12 -13.16
N PRO A 106 -21.26 10.71 -12.39
CA PRO A 106 -21.14 10.67 -10.94
C PRO A 106 -20.10 9.63 -10.51
N LEU A 107 -19.46 9.87 -9.36
CA LEU A 107 -18.52 8.92 -8.78
C LEU A 107 -19.29 7.76 -8.16
N ARG A 108 -19.05 6.53 -8.65
CA ARG A 108 -19.62 5.29 -8.10
C ARG A 108 -18.53 4.46 -7.46
N PHE A 109 -18.81 3.90 -6.29
CA PHE A 109 -17.92 2.90 -5.71
C PHE A 109 -18.01 1.59 -6.49
N PRO A 110 -16.91 1.09 -7.09
CA PRO A 110 -16.94 -0.10 -7.94
C PRO A 110 -16.81 -1.42 -7.15
N GLY A 111 -16.53 -1.37 -5.84
CA GLY A 111 -16.38 -2.56 -5.01
C GLY A 111 -17.70 -3.11 -4.45
N THR A 112 -17.60 -4.20 -3.69
CA THR A 112 -18.76 -4.82 -3.03
C THR A 112 -19.35 -3.95 -1.93
N LYS A 113 -20.63 -4.19 -1.59
CA LYS A 113 -21.29 -3.57 -0.43
C LYS A 113 -20.60 -3.92 0.90
N VAL A 114 -19.93 -5.08 0.98
CA VAL A 114 -19.15 -5.45 2.17
C VAL A 114 -17.96 -4.51 2.27
N GLY A 115 -17.09 -4.46 1.25
CA GLY A 115 -15.94 -3.56 1.23
C GLY A 115 -16.31 -2.09 1.46
N TRP A 116 -17.41 -1.61 0.87
CA TRP A 116 -17.95 -0.26 1.11
C TRP A 116 -18.14 0.09 2.59
N ASN A 117 -18.52 -0.90 3.40
CA ASN A 117 -18.82 -0.75 4.82
C ASN A 117 -17.72 -1.29 5.74
N SER A 118 -16.72 -2.04 5.26
CA SER A 118 -15.67 -2.61 6.09
C SER A 118 -14.78 -1.53 6.72
N LEU A 119 -14.32 -1.79 7.95
CA LEU A 119 -13.42 -0.89 8.66
C LEU A 119 -12.00 -1.16 8.17
N GLN A 120 -11.29 -0.12 7.78
CA GLN A 120 -9.94 -0.19 7.21
C GLN A 120 -9.00 0.75 7.95
N GLU A 121 -7.74 0.36 8.03
CA GLU A 121 -6.63 1.24 8.39
C GLU A 121 -5.63 1.35 7.22
N THR A 122 -4.86 2.43 7.22
CA THR A 122 -3.82 2.70 6.23
C THR A 122 -2.57 3.24 6.90
N THR A 123 -1.50 3.26 6.13
CA THR A 123 -0.24 3.88 6.48
C THR A 123 0.07 4.98 5.47
N ASP A 124 0.14 6.22 5.92
CA ASP A 124 0.62 7.31 5.09
C ASP A 124 2.11 7.11 4.75
N ALA A 125 2.49 7.35 3.49
CA ALA A 125 3.85 7.14 3.02
C ALA A 125 4.87 8.08 3.69
N GLU A 126 4.48 9.32 4.03
CA GLU A 126 5.34 10.25 4.75
C GLU A 126 5.49 9.82 6.22
N LEU A 127 4.42 9.36 6.86
CA LEU A 127 4.48 8.72 8.18
C LEU A 127 5.43 7.52 8.17
N PHE A 128 5.33 6.65 7.17
CA PHE A 128 6.24 5.51 7.02
C PHE A 128 7.70 5.96 6.87
N GLY A 129 7.96 7.02 6.10
CA GLY A 129 9.26 7.65 5.98
C GLY A 129 9.79 8.18 7.32
N ARG A 130 8.95 8.91 8.08
CA ARG A 130 9.31 9.42 9.41
C ARG A 130 9.58 8.29 10.41
N ALA A 131 8.76 7.24 10.41
CA ALA A 131 8.99 6.05 11.22
C ALA A 131 10.36 5.42 10.87
N THR A 132 10.72 5.39 9.58
CA THR A 132 12.01 4.83 9.12
C THR A 132 13.18 5.62 9.67
N LEU A 133 13.11 6.95 9.61
CA LEU A 133 14.12 7.82 10.21
C LEU A 133 14.20 7.66 11.73
N TRP A 134 13.06 7.52 12.40
CA TRP A 134 13.01 7.25 13.84
C TRP A 134 13.73 5.94 14.20
N ALA A 135 13.43 4.83 13.52
CA ALA A 135 14.06 3.53 13.81
C ALA A 135 15.58 3.54 13.55
N LEU A 136 16.03 4.30 12.55
CA LEU A 136 17.47 4.49 12.30
C LEU A 136 18.18 5.30 13.41
N GLY A 137 17.45 6.09 14.21
CA GLY A 137 18.01 6.90 15.29
C GLY A 137 17.77 6.40 16.71
N GLU A 138 16.76 5.55 16.94
CA GLU A 138 16.30 5.15 18.27
C GLU A 138 16.87 3.78 18.70
N ASP A 139 17.45 3.68 19.90
CA ASP A 139 18.02 2.41 20.38
C ASP A 139 16.94 1.39 20.76
N LYS A 140 15.77 1.85 21.20
CA LYS A 140 14.61 0.98 21.46
C LYS A 140 14.03 0.32 20.20
N ALA A 141 14.40 0.79 19.01
CA ALA A 141 13.93 0.19 17.77
C ALA A 141 14.84 -0.95 17.27
N ARG A 142 15.99 -1.17 17.92
CA ARG A 142 16.98 -2.17 17.49
C ARG A 142 16.48 -3.58 17.75
N ASN A 143 16.52 -4.38 16.69
CA ASN A 143 16.12 -5.78 16.62
C ASN A 143 14.64 -6.00 16.98
N GLU A 144 13.80 -5.03 16.63
CA GLU A 144 12.37 -5.03 16.91
C GLU A 144 11.53 -5.01 15.63
N ILE A 145 10.28 -5.43 15.78
CA ILE A 145 9.26 -5.42 14.74
C ILE A 145 8.16 -4.46 15.19
N PHE A 146 7.73 -3.57 14.31
CA PHE A 146 6.62 -2.64 14.59
C PHE A 146 5.59 -2.64 13.46
N ASN A 147 4.32 -2.63 13.84
CA ASN A 147 3.25 -2.16 12.98
C ASN A 147 3.36 -0.64 12.84
N VAL A 148 3.03 -0.13 11.65
CA VAL A 148 3.01 1.30 11.37
C VAL A 148 1.70 1.63 10.69
N SER A 149 0.78 2.30 11.39
CA SER A 149 -0.48 2.80 10.83
C SER A 149 -0.69 4.26 11.23
N ASN A 150 -1.64 4.92 10.58
CA ASN A 150 -1.99 6.31 10.87
C ASN A 150 -2.54 6.53 12.28
N GLY A 151 -2.95 5.45 12.96
CA GLY A 151 -3.58 5.50 14.28
C GLY A 151 -5.09 5.80 14.25
N ASP A 152 -5.68 5.87 13.06
CA ASP A 152 -7.11 6.04 12.82
C ASP A 152 -7.66 4.97 11.87
N VAL A 153 -8.98 5.00 11.68
CA VAL A 153 -9.71 4.03 10.87
C VAL A 153 -10.79 4.72 10.04
N TYR A 154 -11.11 4.15 8.89
CA TYR A 154 -12.14 4.67 8.01
C TYR A 154 -12.94 3.56 7.35
N ARG A 155 -14.11 3.93 6.82
CA ARG A 155 -14.85 3.09 5.88
C ARG A 155 -14.72 3.70 4.49
N TRP A 156 -14.69 2.87 3.46
CA TRP A 156 -14.64 3.35 2.07
C TRP A 156 -15.73 4.37 1.79
N ARG A 157 -16.93 4.20 2.34
CA ARG A 157 -18.02 5.17 2.24
C ARG A 157 -17.73 6.59 2.71
N GLN A 158 -16.85 6.76 3.69
CA GLN A 158 -16.44 8.06 4.19
C GLN A 158 -15.41 8.68 3.25
N LEU A 159 -14.36 7.90 2.94
CA LEU A 159 -13.29 8.35 2.05
C LEU A 159 -13.80 8.68 0.62
N TRP A 160 -14.83 7.97 0.15
CA TRP A 160 -15.42 8.22 -1.17
C TRP A 160 -16.10 9.58 -1.27
N ASN A 161 -16.69 10.06 -0.18
CA ASN A 161 -17.28 11.41 -0.14
C ASN A 161 -16.19 12.48 -0.20
N GLU A 162 -15.07 12.27 0.50
CA GLU A 162 -13.91 13.18 0.44
C GLU A 162 -13.30 13.20 -0.96
N LEU A 163 -13.14 12.04 -1.60
CA LEU A 163 -12.64 11.93 -2.98
C LEU A 163 -13.58 12.63 -3.97
N ALA A 164 -14.89 12.43 -3.83
CA ALA A 164 -15.88 13.08 -4.69
C ALA A 164 -15.87 14.60 -4.50
N ALA A 165 -15.80 15.08 -3.25
CA ALA A 165 -15.71 16.50 -2.95
C ALA A 165 -14.44 17.13 -3.54
N PHE A 166 -13.29 16.46 -3.44
CA PHE A 166 -12.03 16.94 -4.02
C PHE A 166 -12.11 17.13 -5.54
N TYR A 167 -12.85 16.27 -6.25
CA TYR A 167 -13.02 16.34 -7.70
C TYR A 167 -14.29 17.07 -8.16
N ASP A 168 -15.05 17.68 -7.25
CA ASP A 168 -16.36 18.31 -7.52
C ASP A 168 -17.37 17.36 -8.21
N LEU A 169 -17.43 16.10 -7.77
CA LEU A 169 -18.31 15.08 -8.34
C LEU A 169 -19.53 14.79 -7.46
N PRO A 170 -20.72 14.58 -8.04
CA PRO A 170 -21.82 13.97 -7.32
C PRO A 170 -21.50 12.49 -7.05
N VAL A 171 -21.87 12.00 -5.87
CA VAL A 171 -21.78 10.58 -5.52
C VAL A 171 -23.09 9.88 -5.92
N ALA A 172 -22.98 8.74 -6.60
CA ALA A 172 -24.12 7.88 -6.89
C ALA A 172 -24.02 6.55 -6.13
N GLU A 173 -25.13 5.81 -6.08
CA GLU A 173 -25.19 4.51 -5.41
C GLU A 173 -24.03 3.59 -5.85
N PRO A 174 -23.36 2.90 -4.90
CA PRO A 174 -22.37 1.89 -5.20
C PRO A 174 -22.88 0.87 -6.22
N LEU A 175 -22.03 0.49 -7.16
CA LEU A 175 -22.32 -0.53 -8.16
C LEU A 175 -21.09 -1.42 -8.28
N ALA A 176 -21.20 -2.65 -7.77
CA ALA A 176 -20.11 -3.61 -7.87
C ALA A 176 -19.84 -3.95 -9.34
N MET A 177 -18.63 -3.67 -9.80
CA MET A 177 -18.17 -3.90 -11.17
C MET A 177 -16.66 -4.14 -11.17
N SER A 178 -16.16 -4.85 -12.19
CA SER A 178 -14.71 -5.05 -12.31
C SER A 178 -14.07 -3.81 -12.94
N THR A 179 -13.25 -3.10 -12.17
CA THR A 179 -12.47 -1.98 -12.72
C THR A 179 -11.48 -2.47 -13.77
N VAL A 180 -11.00 -3.72 -13.71
CA VAL A 180 -10.19 -4.30 -14.78
C VAL A 180 -10.93 -4.29 -16.12
N SER A 181 -12.19 -4.73 -16.14
CA SER A 181 -13.03 -4.71 -17.35
C SER A 181 -13.33 -3.28 -17.79
N GLU A 182 -13.95 -2.49 -16.89
CA GLU A 182 -14.53 -1.19 -17.25
C GLU A 182 -13.47 -0.13 -17.61
N MET A 183 -12.26 -0.28 -17.08
CA MET A 183 -11.15 0.65 -17.30
C MET A 183 -10.14 0.19 -18.35
N SER A 184 -10.30 -1.02 -18.93
CA SER A 184 -9.35 -1.62 -19.87
C SER A 184 -9.12 -0.81 -21.15
N GLU A 185 -10.18 -0.24 -21.72
CA GLU A 185 -10.13 0.51 -22.99
C GLU A 185 -9.99 2.02 -22.80
N LYS A 186 -9.66 2.49 -21.59
CA LYS A 186 -9.66 3.92 -21.28
C LYS A 186 -8.31 4.62 -21.44
N ALA A 187 -7.27 3.92 -21.90
CA ALA A 187 -5.96 4.53 -22.19
C ALA A 187 -6.06 5.75 -23.14
N PRO A 188 -6.82 5.72 -24.26
CA PRO A 188 -6.94 6.89 -25.12
C PRO A 188 -7.58 8.11 -24.43
N LEU A 189 -8.51 7.88 -23.48
CA LEU A 189 -9.10 8.95 -22.69
C LEU A 189 -8.05 9.58 -21.78
N TRP A 190 -7.27 8.76 -21.08
CA TRP A 190 -6.17 9.23 -20.23
C TRP A 190 -5.15 10.05 -21.02
N ASP A 191 -4.69 9.56 -22.17
CA ASP A 191 -3.72 10.27 -23.03
C ASP A 191 -4.28 11.63 -23.49
N SER A 192 -5.57 11.68 -23.82
CA SER A 192 -6.23 12.94 -24.19
C SER A 192 -6.28 13.93 -23.03
N MET A 193 -6.50 13.46 -21.79
CA MET A 193 -6.50 14.29 -20.58
C MET A 193 -5.09 14.79 -20.29
N VAL A 194 -4.07 13.93 -20.40
CA VAL A 194 -2.66 14.30 -20.24
C VAL A 194 -2.31 15.45 -21.18
N ALA A 195 -2.64 15.33 -22.47
CA ALA A 195 -2.37 16.37 -23.45
C ALA A 195 -3.17 17.65 -23.19
N ARG A 196 -4.47 17.54 -22.89
CA ARG A 196 -5.37 18.69 -22.70
C ARG A 196 -5.01 19.52 -21.48
N TYR A 197 -4.69 18.87 -20.36
CA TYR A 197 -4.43 19.53 -19.08
C TYR A 197 -2.94 19.76 -18.82
N GLY A 198 -2.05 19.36 -19.74
CA GLY A 198 -0.60 19.51 -19.56
C GLY A 198 -0.06 18.69 -18.39
N LEU A 199 -0.62 17.50 -18.16
CA LEU A 199 -0.18 16.62 -17.08
C LEU A 199 1.19 16.00 -17.41
N TYR A 200 1.88 15.50 -16.38
CA TYR A 200 3.06 14.67 -16.61
C TYR A 200 2.68 13.45 -17.46
N PRO A 201 3.45 13.12 -18.53
CA PRO A 201 3.09 12.09 -19.50
C PRO A 201 3.32 10.69 -18.95
N THR A 202 2.51 10.29 -17.98
CA THR A 202 2.53 8.95 -17.37
C THR A 202 1.73 7.98 -18.22
N PRO A 203 2.30 6.84 -18.66
CA PRO A 203 1.54 5.79 -19.33
C PRO A 203 0.38 5.26 -18.47
N TYR A 204 -0.73 4.89 -19.12
CA TYR A 204 -1.96 4.50 -18.42
C TYR A 204 -1.76 3.26 -17.52
N GLU A 205 -0.98 2.30 -17.98
CA GLU A 205 -0.61 1.10 -17.24
C GLU A 205 0.33 1.36 -16.05
N GLN A 206 0.95 2.54 -16.00
CA GLN A 206 1.83 2.95 -14.90
C GLN A 206 1.11 3.81 -13.85
N ILE A 207 0.05 4.54 -14.24
CA ILE A 207 -0.67 5.43 -13.32
C ILE A 207 -1.68 4.67 -12.44
N ALA A 208 -2.26 3.58 -12.96
CA ALA A 208 -3.29 2.82 -12.25
C ALA A 208 -3.10 1.31 -12.39
N ASN A 209 -3.31 0.59 -11.28
CA ASN A 209 -3.41 -0.87 -11.27
C ASN A 209 -4.83 -1.30 -10.89
N TRP A 210 -5.66 -1.56 -11.90
CA TRP A 210 -7.06 -1.89 -11.71
C TRP A 210 -7.29 -3.22 -10.99
N SER A 211 -6.41 -4.21 -11.17
CA SER A 211 -6.51 -5.48 -10.42
C SER A 211 -6.30 -5.26 -8.93
N PHE A 212 -5.40 -4.33 -8.57
CA PHE A 212 -5.18 -3.97 -7.17
C PHE A 212 -6.35 -3.14 -6.61
N VAL A 213 -6.93 -2.24 -7.40
CA VAL A 213 -8.17 -1.53 -7.04
C VAL A 213 -9.30 -2.51 -6.75
N ASP A 214 -9.58 -3.44 -7.66
CA ASP A 214 -10.60 -4.47 -7.47
C ASP A 214 -10.34 -5.26 -6.18
N TRP A 215 -9.09 -5.69 -5.94
CA TRP A 215 -8.77 -6.43 -4.73
C TRP A 215 -9.05 -5.61 -3.45
N MET A 216 -8.56 -4.36 -3.39
CA MET A 216 -8.71 -3.50 -2.22
C MET A 216 -10.16 -3.08 -1.94
N LEU A 217 -10.92 -2.72 -2.97
CA LEU A 217 -12.29 -2.22 -2.80
C LEU A 217 -13.30 -3.35 -2.57
N ASN A 218 -12.94 -4.59 -2.92
CA ASN A 218 -13.74 -5.77 -2.60
C ASN A 218 -13.30 -6.46 -1.30
N PHE A 219 -12.16 -6.08 -0.71
CA PHE A 219 -11.70 -6.63 0.56
C PHE A 219 -12.71 -6.32 1.68
N GLY A 220 -13.28 -7.39 2.25
CA GLY A 220 -14.44 -7.28 3.13
C GLY A 220 -14.13 -7.46 4.62
N GLU A 221 -12.94 -7.90 4.96
CA GLU A 221 -12.56 -8.17 6.35
C GLU A 221 -12.14 -6.88 7.06
N GLU A 222 -12.43 -6.78 8.35
CA GLU A 222 -11.96 -5.66 9.17
C GLU A 222 -10.47 -5.83 9.46
N THR A 223 -9.72 -4.74 9.39
CA THR A 223 -8.26 -4.72 9.57
C THR A 223 -7.86 -4.25 10.97
N ILE A 224 -8.84 -3.99 11.83
CA ILE A 224 -8.71 -3.55 13.22
C ILE A 224 -9.71 -4.29 14.11
#